data_AF-A0A328EP61-F1
#
_entry.id   AF-A0A328EP61-F1
#
_cell.length_a   1.000
_cell.length_b   1.000
_cell.length_c   1.000
_cell.angle_alpha   90.00
_cell.angle_beta   90.00
_cell.angle_gamma   90.00
#
_symmetry.space_group_name_H-M   'P 1'
#
loop_
_entity.id
_entity.type
_entity.pdbx_description
1 polymer ?
#
loop_
_entity_poly.entity_id
_entity_poly.type
_entity_poly.pdbx_seq_one_letter_code
_entity_poly.pdbx_strand_id
1 'polypeptide(L)'
;MVRAKRGRELNINNPLWVVAASNRCEKLSPELRSRFAVRMLNPYGRAEYLAVVKGVLVRSEGLSSELATEVADRLDGLTQNVRDAIRVARLAPQLGVEKAIRLLLGGASNED
;
A
#
# COMPACT_ATOMS: atom_id res chain seq x y z
N MET A 1 35.02 -15.56 14.52
CA MET A 1 35.31 -14.88 13.24
C MET A 1 36.62 -15.43 12.68
N VAL A 2 36.58 -16.31 11.69
CA VAL A 2 37.79 -16.96 11.15
C VAL A 2 38.42 -16.03 10.13
N ARG A 3 39.62 -15.54 10.42
CA ARG A 3 40.38 -14.61 9.58
C ARG A 3 40.82 -15.33 8.30
N ALA A 4 40.41 -14.84 7.13
CA ALA A 4 40.91 -15.36 5.85
C ALA A 4 42.43 -15.10 5.76
N LYS A 5 43.23 -16.16 5.60
CA LYS A 5 44.69 -16.11 5.48
C LYS A 5 45.06 -16.16 4.00
N ARG A 6 46.04 -15.36 3.57
CA ARG A 6 46.55 -15.34 2.18
C ARG A 6 46.80 -16.77 1.70
N GLY A 7 46.19 -17.18 0.58
CA GLY A 7 46.30 -18.53 0.02
C GLY A 7 45.23 -19.53 0.47
N ARG A 8 44.20 -19.11 1.22
CA ARG A 8 43.02 -19.94 1.51
C ARG A 8 41.75 -19.28 1.02
N GLU A 9 40.96 -20.04 0.27
CA GLU A 9 39.60 -19.65 -0.13
C GLU A 9 38.60 -20.09 0.94
N LEU A 10 37.62 -19.24 1.20
CA LEU A 10 36.55 -19.51 2.15
C LEU A 10 35.26 -19.61 1.33
N ASN A 11 34.81 -20.84 1.07
CA ASN A 11 33.53 -21.09 0.42
C ASN A 11 32.42 -20.93 1.45
N ILE A 12 31.76 -19.77 1.42
CA ILE A 12 30.59 -19.47 2.25
C ILE A 12 29.35 -19.76 1.41
N ASN A 13 28.55 -20.73 1.86
CA ASN A 13 27.21 -20.98 1.33
C ASN A 13 26.17 -20.47 2.33
N ASN A 14 25.57 -19.31 2.03
CA ASN A 14 24.44 -18.79 2.79
C ASN A 14 23.16 -18.98 1.99
N PRO A 15 22.15 -19.68 2.54
CA PRO A 15 20.82 -19.68 1.93
C PRO A 15 20.24 -18.27 2.07
N LEU A 16 20.14 -17.56 0.94
CA LEU A 16 19.61 -16.20 0.86
C LEU A 16 18.32 -16.19 0.05
N TRP A 17 17.33 -15.45 0.52
CA TRP A 17 16.10 -15.19 -0.22
C TRP A 17 16.14 -13.77 -0.76
N VAL A 18 15.97 -13.62 -2.07
CA VAL A 18 15.95 -12.31 -2.73
C VAL A 18 14.52 -12.00 -3.13
N VAL A 19 13.99 -10.88 -2.63
CA VAL A 19 12.65 -10.37 -2.96
C VAL A 19 12.82 -9.02 -3.65
N ALA A 20 12.17 -8.84 -4.79
CA ALA A 20 12.18 -7.60 -5.55
C ALA A 20 10.74 -7.18 -5.88
N ALA A 21 10.49 -5.86 -5.94
CA ALA A 21 9.22 -5.29 -6.34
C ALA A 21 9.42 -4.34 -7.52
N SER A 22 8.55 -4.40 -8.51
CA SER A 22 8.54 -3.47 -9.64
C SER A 22 7.11 -3.11 -9.98
N ASN A 23 6.89 -1.83 -10.27
CA ASN A 23 5.60 -1.34 -10.77
C ASN A 23 5.45 -1.60 -12.29
N ARG A 24 6.56 -1.87 -13.00
CA ARG A 24 6.62 -2.05 -14.45
C ARG A 24 7.60 -3.17 -14.80
N CYS A 25 7.10 -4.40 -14.90
CA CYS A 25 7.90 -5.59 -15.17
C CYS A 25 8.38 -5.68 -16.63
N GLU A 26 7.72 -4.97 -17.53
CA GLU A 26 8.02 -4.86 -18.96
C GLU A 26 9.29 -4.05 -19.24
N LYS A 27 9.69 -3.15 -18.33
CA LYS A 27 10.93 -2.37 -18.43
C LYS A 27 12.17 -3.10 -17.91
N LEU A 28 12.00 -4.25 -17.26
CA LEU A 28 13.11 -5.04 -16.74
C LEU A 28 13.77 -5.83 -17.87
N SER A 29 15.10 -5.94 -17.82
CA SER A 29 15.83 -6.76 -18.78
C SER A 29 15.42 -8.24 -18.64
N PRO A 30 15.43 -9.02 -19.73
CA PRO A 30 15.08 -10.43 -19.69
C PRO A 30 15.94 -11.24 -18.71
N GLU A 31 17.23 -10.92 -18.60
CA GLU A 31 18.20 -11.60 -17.75
C GLU A 31 17.90 -11.39 -16.27
N LEU A 32 17.40 -10.20 -15.90
CA LEU A 32 17.01 -9.93 -14.53
C LEU A 32 15.68 -10.61 -14.22
N ARG A 33 14.71 -10.53 -15.13
CA ARG A 33 13.38 -11.12 -14.95
C ARG A 33 13.44 -12.64 -14.84
N SER A 34 14.33 -13.31 -15.57
CA SER A 34 14.48 -14.77 -15.52
C SER A 34 15.02 -15.30 -14.18
N ARG A 35 15.59 -14.44 -13.32
CA ARG A 35 16.10 -14.82 -12.00
C ARG A 35 15.01 -14.86 -10.92
N PHE A 36 13.81 -14.38 -11.20
CA PHE A 36 12.74 -14.25 -10.22
C PHE A 36 11.49 -15.04 -10.63
N ALA A 37 10.81 -15.62 -9.64
CA ALA A 37 9.43 -16.04 -9.79
C ALA A 37 8.52 -14.79 -9.71
N VAL A 38 7.89 -14.43 -10.82
CA VAL A 38 7.10 -13.19 -10.90
C VAL A 38 5.67 -13.44 -10.41
N ARG A 39 5.21 -12.61 -9.47
CA ARG A 39 3.82 -12.56 -9.02
C ARG A 39 3.27 -11.14 -9.25
N MET A 40 2.19 -11.04 -10.00
CA MET A 40 1.48 -9.78 -10.22
C MET A 40 0.47 -9.55 -9.11
N LEU A 41 0.47 -8.33 -8.55
CA LEU A 41 -0.57 -7.87 -7.63
C LEU A 41 -1.62 -7.12 -8.45
N ASN A 42 -2.83 -7.64 -8.45
CA ASN A 42 -3.94 -7.00 -9.15
C ASN A 42 -4.52 -5.87 -8.26
N PRO A 43 -5.10 -4.83 -8.88
CA PRO A 43 -5.91 -3.86 -8.15
C PRO A 43 -7.02 -4.56 -7.36
N TYR A 44 -7.34 -4.02 -6.19
CA TYR A 44 -8.43 -4.54 -5.38
C TYR A 44 -9.76 -4.44 -6.12
N GLY A 45 -10.56 -5.51 -6.05
CA GLY A 45 -11.99 -5.41 -6.34
C GLY A 45 -12.70 -4.50 -5.33
N ARG A 46 -13.91 -4.04 -5.65
CA ARG A 46 -14.70 -3.16 -4.75
C ARG A 46 -14.87 -3.75 -3.35
N ALA A 47 -15.23 -5.03 -3.25
CA ALA A 47 -15.43 -5.71 -1.98
C ALA A 47 -14.12 -5.88 -1.19
N GLU A 48 -13.02 -6.20 -1.87
CA GLU A 48 -11.69 -6.29 -1.24
C GLU A 48 -11.21 -4.93 -0.75
N TYR A 49 -11.43 -3.87 -1.53
CA TYR A 49 -11.11 -2.51 -1.15
C TYR A 49 -11.83 -2.12 0.15
N LEU A 50 -13.15 -2.31 0.22
CA LEU A 50 -13.93 -2.01 1.42
C LEU A 50 -13.45 -2.79 2.65
N ALA A 51 -13.15 -4.09 2.49
CA ALA A 51 -12.64 -4.92 3.57
C ALA A 51 -11.27 -4.44 4.06
N VAL A 52 -10.35 -4.11 3.14
CA VAL A 52 -9.02 -3.60 3.47
C VAL A 52 -9.10 -2.25 4.15
N VAL A 53 -9.91 -1.30 3.65
CA VAL A 53 -10.06 0.02 4.26
C VAL A 53 -10.60 -0.08 5.69
N LYS A 54 -11.71 -0.82 5.90
CA LYS A 54 -12.27 -1.01 7.25
C LYS A 54 -11.23 -1.59 8.21
N GLY A 55 -10.49 -2.63 7.78
CA GLY A 55 -9.44 -3.25 8.57
C GLY A 55 -8.26 -2.32 8.87
N VAL A 56 -7.80 -1.56 7.88
CA VAL A 56 -6.68 -0.62 8.04
C VAL A 56 -7.05 0.54 8.96
N LEU A 57 -8.26 1.10 8.84
CA LEU A 57 -8.69 2.23 9.69
C LEU A 57 -8.80 1.82 11.16
N VAL A 58 -9.30 0.62 11.45
CA VAL A 58 -9.38 0.12 12.83
C VAL A 58 -7.99 -0.23 13.37
N ARG A 59 -7.19 -1.00 12.61
CA ARG A 59 -5.91 -1.54 13.11
C ARG A 59 -4.76 -0.53 13.09
N SER A 60 -4.70 0.32 12.07
CA SER A 60 -3.58 1.25 11.86
C SER A 60 -3.86 2.64 12.42
N GLU A 61 -5.11 3.12 12.35
CA GLU A 61 -5.47 4.48 12.77
C GLU A 61 -6.29 4.50 14.07
N GLY A 62 -6.69 3.33 14.61
CA GLY A 62 -7.36 3.23 15.91
C GLY A 62 -8.81 3.73 15.93
N LEU A 63 -9.45 3.83 14.76
CA LEU A 63 -10.84 4.27 14.67
C LEU A 63 -11.80 3.22 15.24
N SER A 64 -12.97 3.67 15.72
CA SER A 64 -14.08 2.77 16.02
C SER A 64 -14.56 2.06 14.75
N SER A 65 -15.06 0.83 14.90
CA SER A 65 -15.59 0.03 13.77
C SER A 65 -16.69 0.77 13.01
N GLU A 66 -17.52 1.53 13.73
CA GLU A 66 -18.61 2.33 13.17
C GLU A 66 -18.08 3.46 12.28
N LEU A 67 -17.12 4.24 12.78
CA LEU A 67 -16.56 5.37 12.04
C LEU A 67 -15.67 4.90 10.88
N ALA A 68 -14.96 3.79 11.04
CA ALA A 68 -14.24 3.14 9.95
C ALA A 68 -15.19 2.67 8.83
N THR A 69 -16.37 2.15 9.20
CA THR A 69 -17.39 1.75 8.24
C THR A 69 -17.97 2.94 7.51
N GLU A 70 -18.31 4.01 8.24
CA GLU A 70 -18.80 5.27 7.66
C GLU A 70 -17.80 5.84 6.64
N VAL A 71 -16.52 5.94 6.99
CA VAL A 71 -15.48 6.45 6.09
C VAL A 71 -15.34 5.57 4.85
N ALA A 72 -15.33 4.24 5.01
CA ALA A 72 -15.20 3.32 3.89
C ALA A 72 -16.39 3.40 2.93
N ASP A 73 -17.61 3.46 3.46
CA ASP A 73 -18.84 3.52 2.65
C ASP A 73 -18.96 4.88 1.93
N ARG A 74 -18.50 5.98 2.55
CA ARG A 74 -18.44 7.32 1.92
C ARG A 74 -17.38 7.43 0.83
N LEU A 75 -16.29 6.68 0.92
CA LEU A 75 -15.21 6.65 -0.08
C LEU A 75 -15.46 5.66 -1.21
N ASP A 76 -16.44 4.77 -1.03
CA ASP A 76 -16.84 3.80 -2.05
C ASP A 76 -17.27 4.51 -3.33
N GLY A 77 -16.67 4.13 -4.45
CA GLY A 77 -16.90 4.77 -5.75
C GLY A 77 -16.18 6.11 -5.98
N LEU A 78 -15.57 6.72 -4.96
CA LEU A 78 -14.76 7.94 -5.11
C LEU A 78 -13.29 7.63 -5.37
N THR A 79 -12.72 6.65 -4.66
CA THR A 79 -11.32 6.26 -4.78
C THR A 79 -11.13 4.78 -4.49
N GLN A 80 -10.15 4.15 -5.13
CA GLN A 80 -9.69 2.79 -4.81
C GLN A 80 -8.35 2.81 -4.05
N ASN A 81 -7.85 3.99 -3.70
CA ASN A 81 -6.60 4.15 -2.99
C ASN A 81 -6.85 4.14 -1.48
N VAL A 82 -6.32 3.11 -0.81
CA VAL A 82 -6.43 2.94 0.65
C VAL A 82 -5.79 4.12 1.40
N ARG A 83 -4.80 4.80 0.79
CA ARG A 83 -4.13 5.95 1.41
C ARG A 83 -5.05 7.15 1.56
N ASP A 84 -6.03 7.31 0.69
CA ASP A 84 -6.97 8.43 0.78
C ASP A 84 -7.89 8.23 2.00
N ALA A 85 -8.30 6.99 2.29
CA ALA A 85 -9.03 6.67 3.50
C ALA A 85 -8.23 6.98 4.78
N ILE A 86 -6.94 6.64 4.80
CA ILE A 86 -6.05 6.99 5.92
C ILE A 86 -5.98 8.51 6.11
N ARG A 87 -5.85 9.27 5.01
CA ARG A 87 -5.80 10.75 5.07
C ARG A 87 -7.11 11.33 5.59
N VAL A 88 -8.25 10.84 5.11
CA VAL A 88 -9.58 11.24 5.60
C VAL A 88 -9.72 10.94 7.08
N ALA A 89 -9.33 9.74 7.53
CA ALA A 89 -9.41 9.35 8.92
C ALA A 89 -8.58 10.25 9.86
N ARG A 90 -7.40 10.71 9.41
CA ARG A 90 -6.57 11.64 10.19
C ARG A 90 -7.14 13.06 10.26
N LEU A 91 -7.91 13.48 9.25
CA LEU A 91 -8.52 14.81 9.18
C LEU A 91 -9.94 14.86 9.78
N ALA A 92 -10.62 13.72 9.84
CA ALA A 92 -11.98 13.62 10.35
C ALA A 92 -12.17 14.15 11.80
N PRO A 93 -11.23 13.97 12.74
CA PRO A 93 -11.37 14.52 14.10
C PRO A 93 -11.44 16.05 14.15
N GLN A 94 -10.88 16.75 13.16
CA GLN A 94 -10.81 18.22 13.15
C GLN A 94 -11.92 18.84 12.30
N LEU A 95 -12.28 18.19 11.19
CA LEU A 95 -13.15 18.78 10.16
C LEU A 95 -14.47 18.01 9.98
N GLY A 96 -14.55 16.78 10.50
CA GLY A 96 -15.58 15.81 10.14
C GLY A 96 -15.28 15.09 8.84
N VAL A 97 -15.85 13.88 8.67
CA VAL A 97 -15.58 12.97 7.54
C VAL A 97 -15.90 13.62 6.19
N GLU A 98 -17.09 14.22 6.06
CA GLU A 98 -17.56 14.81 4.80
C GLU A 98 -16.67 15.99 4.34
N LYS A 99 -16.29 16.89 5.24
CA LYS A 99 -15.41 18.02 4.90
C LYS A 99 -14.00 17.55 4.57
N ALA A 100 -13.49 16.54 5.28
CA ALA A 100 -12.19 15.95 4.99
C ALA A 100 -12.15 15.30 3.60
N ILE A 101 -13.22 14.59 3.21
CA ILE A 101 -13.38 14.01 1.87
C ILE A 101 -13.38 15.11 0.81
N ARG A 102 -14.19 16.16 0.98
CA ARG A 102 -14.23 17.27 0.03
C ARG A 102 -12.88 17.98 -0.12
N LEU A 103 -12.15 18.19 0.95
CA LEU A 103 -10.85 18.86 0.89
C LEU A 103 -9.79 18.01 0.18
N LEU A 104 -9.80 16.68 0.38
CA LEU A 104 -8.79 15.78 -0.18
C LEU A 104 -9.11 15.29 -1.60
N LEU A 105 -10.38 15.10 -1.92
CA LEU A 105 -10.84 14.50 -3.18
C LEU A 105 -11.61 15.51 -4.06
N GLY A 106 -11.99 16.68 -3.52
CA GLY A 106 -12.88 17.65 -4.15
C GLY A 106 -12.36 19.09 -4.12
N GLY A 107 -11.05 19.31 -4.30
CA GLY A 107 -10.47 20.63 -4.58
C GLY A 107 -10.76 21.17 -6.00
N ALA A 108 -11.82 20.71 -6.65
CA ALA A 108 -12.28 21.20 -7.96
C ALA A 108 -13.82 21.25 -7.96
N SER A 109 -14.35 22.20 -7.20
CA SER A 109 -15.72 22.68 -7.39
C SER A 109 -15.67 24.18 -7.14
N ASN A 110 -15.48 24.92 -8.24
CA ASN A 110 -15.87 26.31 -8.50
C ASN A 110 -14.85 26.95 -9.46
N GLU A 111 -15.24 27.07 -10.72
CA GLU A 111 -15.33 28.37 -11.39
C GLU A 111 -16.31 28.19 -12.57
N ASP A 112 -17.37 29.01 -12.53
CA ASP A 112 -18.42 29.17 -13.55
C ASP A 112 -17.86 29.72 -14.87
#